data_AF-W2P7C6-F1
#
_entry.id   AF-W2P7C6-F1
#
_cell.length_a   1.000
_cell.length_b   1.000
_cell.length_c   1.000
_cell.angle_alpha   90.00
_cell.angle_beta   90.00
_cell.angle_gamma   90.00
#
_symmetry.space_group_name_H-M   'P 1'
#
loop_
_entity.id
_entity.type
_entity.pdbx_description
1 polymer ?
#
loop_
_entity_poly.entity_id
_entity_poly.type
_entity_poly.pdbx_seq_one_letter_code
_entity_poly.pdbx_strand_id
1 'polypeptide(L)'
;MASLLQDIQLDETSYVELLRKIIGVSEKVQNAPSLGLIPQENLVSDIVLAELQPYTKENGGYLTIERVEFVAGRGNVIITYQHPDFADSEKTVAFVGSHMD
;
A
#
# COMPACT_ATOMS: atom_id res chain seq x y z
N MET A 1 -19.35 20.47 5.14
CA MET A 1 -18.03 19.85 4.87
C MET A 1 -17.41 19.16 6.08
N ALA A 2 -17.67 19.56 7.33
CA ALA A 2 -17.14 18.87 8.52
C ALA A 2 -17.79 17.50 8.85
N SER A 3 -18.84 17.07 8.14
CA SER A 3 -19.61 15.86 8.50
C SER A 3 -19.03 14.56 7.94
N LEU A 4 -18.40 14.57 6.76
CA LEU A 4 -18.00 13.32 6.08
C LEU A 4 -16.88 12.55 6.81
N LEU A 5 -16.02 13.27 7.54
CA LEU A 5 -14.94 12.65 8.34
C LEU A 5 -15.44 12.10 9.67
N GLN A 6 -16.63 12.51 10.15
CA GLN A 6 -17.19 12.06 11.43
C GLN A 6 -17.73 10.62 11.34
N ASP A 7 -18.08 10.17 10.14
CA ASP A 7 -18.60 8.83 9.87
C ASP A 7 -17.51 7.83 9.48
N ILE A 8 -16.24 8.26 9.40
CA ILE A 8 -15.11 7.33 9.17
C ILE A 8 -14.86 6.57 10.46
N GLN A 9 -15.13 5.27 10.43
CA GLN A 9 -14.76 4.35 11.50
C GLN A 9 -13.54 3.53 11.08
N LEU A 10 -12.57 3.42 11.98
CA LEU A 10 -11.46 2.50 11.81
C LEU A 10 -11.93 1.10 12.20
N ASP A 11 -11.71 0.13 11.32
CA ASP A 11 -11.91 -1.29 11.65
C ASP A 11 -10.64 -1.84 12.28
N GLU A 12 -10.64 -1.90 13.62
CA GLU A 12 -9.52 -2.44 14.39
C GLU A 12 -9.22 -3.90 14.02
N THR A 13 -10.25 -4.71 13.80
CA THR A 13 -10.05 -6.14 13.51
C THR A 13 -9.36 -6.31 12.16
N SER A 14 -9.85 -5.62 11.13
CA SER A 14 -9.23 -5.65 9.80
C SER A 14 -7.80 -5.08 9.85
N TYR A 15 -7.57 -4.02 10.61
CA TYR A 15 -6.24 -3.44 10.77
C TYR A 15 -5.25 -4.40 11.44
N VAL A 16 -5.63 -5.02 12.56
CA VAL A 16 -4.75 -5.96 13.30
C VAL A 16 -4.45 -7.19 12.45
N GLU A 17 -5.42 -7.72 11.70
CA GLU A 17 -5.20 -8.87 10.83
C GLU A 17 -4.28 -8.54 9.65
N LEU A 18 -4.42 -7.38 9.04
CA LEU A 18 -3.47 -6.90 8.03
C LEU A 18 -2.06 -6.76 8.63
N LEU A 19 -1.94 -6.12 9.78
CA LEU A 19 -0.65 -5.93 10.45
C LEU A 19 0.00 -7.27 10.81
N ARG A 20 -0.80 -8.27 11.24
CA ARG A 20 -0.33 -9.63 11.53
C ARG A 20 0.27 -10.28 10.29
N LYS A 21 -0.39 -10.19 9.13
CA LYS A 21 0.13 -10.71 7.84
C LYS A 21 1.46 -10.05 7.49
N ILE A 22 1.53 -8.73 7.59
CA ILE A 22 2.73 -7.93 7.29
C ILE A 22 3.89 -8.32 8.23
N ILE A 23 3.68 -8.35 9.55
CA ILE A 23 4.71 -8.76 10.52
C ILE A 23 5.17 -10.20 10.27
N GLY A 24 4.28 -11.07 9.78
CA GLY A 24 4.60 -12.45 9.42
C GLY A 24 5.73 -12.60 8.37
N VAL A 25 5.98 -11.58 7.56
CA VAL A 25 7.08 -11.57 6.56
C VAL A 25 8.29 -10.73 6.99
N SER A 26 8.31 -10.20 8.21
CA SER A 26 9.32 -9.26 8.71
C SER A 26 10.78 -9.74 8.59
N GLU A 27 11.04 -11.03 8.81
CA GLU A 27 12.39 -11.60 8.66
C GLU A 27 12.95 -11.43 7.23
N LYS A 28 12.08 -11.52 6.22
CA LYS A 28 12.47 -11.47 4.80
C LYS A 28 12.59 -10.06 4.24
N VAL A 29 12.22 -9.06 5.02
CA VAL A 29 12.33 -7.64 4.64
C VAL A 29 13.40 -6.91 5.42
N GLN A 30 14.22 -7.57 6.23
CA GLN A 30 15.31 -6.89 6.93
C GLN A 30 16.34 -6.31 5.95
N ASN A 31 16.58 -5.00 5.99
CA ASN A 31 17.64 -4.35 5.22
C ASN A 31 18.98 -4.36 5.96
N ALA A 32 19.60 -5.54 6.05
CA ALA A 32 20.95 -5.70 6.59
C ALA A 32 21.87 -6.49 5.64
N PRO A 33 22.27 -5.90 4.49
CA PRO A 33 23.03 -6.60 3.47
C PRO A 33 24.37 -7.16 3.95
N SER A 34 25.00 -6.52 4.94
CA SER A 34 26.26 -7.00 5.55
C SER A 34 26.13 -8.34 6.26
N LEU A 35 24.90 -8.72 6.65
CA LEU A 35 24.56 -10.00 7.25
C LEU A 35 23.95 -10.98 6.24
N GLY A 36 23.96 -10.62 4.94
CA GLY A 36 23.31 -11.40 3.88
C GLY A 36 21.78 -11.28 3.86
N LEU A 37 21.21 -10.36 4.64
CA LEU A 37 19.78 -10.09 4.65
C LEU A 37 19.46 -9.03 3.58
N ILE A 38 18.96 -9.51 2.45
CA ILE A 38 18.49 -8.67 1.35
C ILE A 38 16.97 -8.63 1.41
N PRO A 39 16.35 -7.44 1.51
CA PRO A 39 14.91 -7.34 1.66
C PRO A 39 14.18 -7.79 0.39
N GLN A 40 12.98 -8.32 0.61
CA GLN A 40 12.05 -8.80 -0.41
C GLN A 40 10.72 -8.04 -0.29
N GLU A 41 10.74 -6.75 -0.59
CA GLU A 41 9.64 -5.79 -0.43
C GLU A 41 8.36 -6.21 -1.18
N ASN A 42 8.49 -7.03 -2.23
CA ASN A 42 7.35 -7.63 -2.91
C ASN A 42 6.45 -8.44 -1.99
N LEU A 43 6.99 -9.11 -0.96
CA LEU A 43 6.19 -9.89 -0.02
C LEU A 43 5.19 -9.02 0.75
N VAL A 44 5.60 -7.82 1.15
CA VAL A 44 4.74 -6.87 1.85
C VAL A 44 3.74 -6.25 0.89
N SER A 45 4.21 -5.83 -0.28
CA SER A 45 3.31 -5.22 -1.24
C SER A 45 2.28 -6.20 -1.80
N ASP A 46 2.60 -7.49 -1.98
CA ASP A 46 1.61 -8.51 -2.39
C ASP A 46 0.46 -8.61 -1.38
N ILE A 47 0.75 -8.54 -0.08
CA ILE A 47 -0.28 -8.52 0.98
C ILE A 47 -1.16 -7.26 0.86
N VAL A 48 -0.54 -6.08 0.72
CA VAL A 48 -1.27 -4.80 0.62
C VAL A 48 -2.12 -4.77 -0.66
N LEU A 49 -1.57 -5.20 -1.79
CA LEU A 49 -2.26 -5.21 -3.08
C LEU A 49 -3.45 -6.18 -3.08
N ALA A 50 -3.37 -7.29 -2.35
CA ALA A 50 -4.51 -8.20 -2.18
C ALA A 50 -5.67 -7.54 -1.44
N GLU A 51 -5.40 -6.77 -0.36
CA GLU A 51 -6.44 -6.03 0.37
C GLU A 51 -7.04 -4.87 -0.46
N LEU A 52 -6.22 -4.27 -1.35
CA LEU A 52 -6.66 -3.16 -2.20
C LEU A 52 -7.42 -3.61 -3.46
N GLN A 53 -7.39 -4.90 -3.81
CA GLN A 53 -7.97 -5.44 -5.03
C GLN A 53 -9.42 -4.99 -5.28
N PRO A 54 -10.34 -5.00 -4.27
CA PRO A 54 -11.72 -4.57 -4.49
C PRO A 54 -11.88 -3.09 -4.87
N TYR A 55 -10.87 -2.26 -4.59
CA TYR A 55 -10.91 -0.82 -4.80
C TYR A 55 -10.18 -0.37 -6.08
N THR A 56 -9.62 -1.29 -6.85
CA THR A 56 -8.94 -0.96 -8.11
C THR A 56 -9.94 -0.69 -9.23
N LYS A 57 -9.50 0.03 -10.27
CA LYS A 57 -10.33 0.34 -11.45
C LYS A 57 -10.85 -0.92 -12.15
N GLU A 58 -10.07 -1.99 -12.17
CA GLU A 58 -10.47 -3.27 -12.76
C GLU A 58 -11.66 -3.91 -12.02
N ASN A 59 -11.88 -3.55 -10.76
CA ASN A 59 -12.96 -4.06 -9.91
C ASN A 59 -14.03 -3.00 -9.60
N GLY A 60 -14.08 -1.91 -10.39
CA GLY A 60 -15.08 -0.86 -10.26
C GLY A 60 -14.77 0.21 -9.21
N GLY A 61 -13.57 0.19 -8.62
CA GLY A 61 -13.08 1.25 -7.75
C GLY A 61 -12.30 2.34 -8.51
N TYR A 62 -11.51 3.12 -7.78
CA TYR A 62 -10.82 4.32 -8.28
C TYR A 62 -9.31 4.30 -8.10
N LEU A 63 -8.74 3.18 -7.64
CA LEU A 63 -7.30 3.01 -7.49
C LEU A 63 -6.66 2.53 -8.80
N THR A 64 -5.61 3.21 -9.23
CA THR A 64 -4.64 2.68 -10.20
C THR A 64 -3.40 2.24 -9.41
N ILE A 65 -2.83 1.09 -9.77
CA ILE A 65 -1.66 0.53 -9.09
C ILE A 65 -0.53 0.32 -10.09
N GLU A 66 0.66 0.78 -9.73
CA GLU A 66 1.90 0.52 -10.47
C GLU A 66 2.93 -0.07 -9.52
N ARG A 67 3.62 -1.14 -9.94
CA ARG A 67 4.79 -1.68 -9.24
C ARG A 67 6.02 -1.46 -10.11
N VAL A 68 6.99 -0.73 -9.57
CA VAL A 68 8.26 -0.42 -10.23
C VAL A 68 9.38 -1.20 -9.56
N GLU A 69 10.01 -2.11 -10.30
CA GLU A 69 11.10 -2.96 -9.83
C GLU A 69 12.41 -2.64 -10.55
N PHE A 70 13.41 -2.18 -9.81
CA PHE A 70 14.80 -2.04 -10.30
C PHE A 70 15.63 -3.27 -9.98
N VAL A 71 15.28 -3.97 -8.89
CA VAL A 71 15.83 -5.25 -8.47
C VAL A 71 14.65 -6.18 -8.25
N ALA A 72 14.73 -7.39 -8.81
CA ALA A 72 13.65 -8.37 -8.69
C ALA A 72 13.32 -8.64 -7.23
N GLY A 73 12.03 -8.58 -6.88
CA GLY A 73 11.57 -8.78 -5.50
C GLY A 73 11.61 -7.53 -4.61
N ARG A 74 12.17 -6.42 -5.09
CA ARG A 74 12.33 -5.15 -4.35
C ARG A 74 11.51 -4.01 -4.97
N GLY A 75 10.23 -4.28 -5.21
CA GLY A 75 9.33 -3.35 -5.89
C GLY A 75 8.89 -2.18 -5.03
N ASN A 76 8.82 -1.01 -5.66
CA ASN A 76 8.12 0.16 -5.13
C ASN A 76 6.70 0.13 -5.66
N VAL A 77 5.71 0.37 -4.80
CA VAL A 77 4.30 0.42 -5.19
C VAL A 77 3.80 1.86 -5.15
N ILE A 78 3.24 2.30 -6.27
CA ILE A 78 2.58 3.59 -6.43
C ILE A 78 1.09 3.32 -6.55
N ILE A 79 0.32 3.89 -5.62
CA ILE A 79 -1.15 3.81 -5.62
C ILE A 79 -1.68 5.20 -5.89
N THR A 80 -2.41 5.36 -6.99
CA THR A 80 -3.05 6.62 -7.34
C THR A 80 -4.55 6.51 -7.12
N TYR A 81 -5.09 7.38 -6.27
CA TYR A 81 -6.54 7.54 -6.08
C TYR A 81 -7.04 8.73 -6.89
N GLN A 82 -7.92 8.48 -7.86
CA GLN A 82 -8.51 9.52 -8.70
C GLN A 82 -10.03 9.32 -8.82
N HIS A 83 -10.80 10.09 -8.06
CA HIS A 83 -12.26 10.09 -8.14
C HIS A 83 -12.76 11.13 -9.16
N PRO A 84 -13.86 10.88 -9.89
CA PRO A 84 -14.47 11.83 -10.83
C PRO A 84 -14.73 13.22 -10.23
N ASP A 85 -15.20 13.28 -8.99
CA ASP A 85 -15.53 14.54 -8.29
C ASP A 85 -14.36 15.53 -8.16
N PHE A 86 -13.12 15.05 -8.31
CA PHE A 86 -11.92 15.90 -8.29
C PHE A 86 -10.92 15.53 -9.39
N ALA A 87 -11.39 14.91 -10.48
CA ALA A 87 -10.57 14.50 -11.62
C ALA A 87 -9.82 15.66 -12.27
N ASP A 88 -10.41 16.86 -12.25
CA ASP A 88 -9.85 18.06 -12.90
C ASP A 88 -8.91 18.87 -11.98
N SER A 89 -8.62 18.38 -10.77
CA SER A 89 -7.72 19.06 -9.84
C SER A 89 -6.26 18.96 -10.29
N GLU A 90 -5.57 20.09 -10.40
CA GLU A 90 -4.11 20.12 -10.63
C GLU A 90 -3.29 19.95 -9.34
N LYS A 91 -3.95 19.81 -8.18
CA LYS A 91 -3.28 19.62 -6.88
C LYS A 91 -3.14 18.14 -6.56
N THR A 92 -1.97 17.77 -6.04
CA THR A 92 -1.66 16.40 -5.59
C THR A 92 -1.26 16.41 -4.12
N VAL A 93 -1.75 15.42 -3.36
CA VAL A 93 -1.25 15.08 -2.02
C VAL A 93 -0.70 13.67 -2.10
N ALA A 94 0.54 13.49 -1.63
CA ALA A 94 1.19 12.19 -1.62
C ALA A 94 1.51 11.78 -0.18
N PHE A 95 1.17 10.55 0.17
CA PHE A 95 1.68 9.88 1.35
C PHE A 95 2.87 9.03 0.91
N VAL A 96 4.08 9.50 1.18
CA VAL A 96 5.33 8.85 0.75
C VAL A 96 6.02 8.29 1.98
N GLY A 97 6.41 7.02 1.94
CA GLY A 97 7.01 6.30 3.05
C GLY A 97 6.37 4.93 3.23
N SER A 98 6.19 4.50 4.49
CA SER A 98 5.72 3.16 4.84
C SER A 98 6.70 2.05 4.41
N HIS A 99 7.99 2.38 4.40
CA HIS A 99 9.07 1.40 4.23
C HIS A 99 9.04 0.42 5.41
N MET A 100 9.05 -0.87 5.09
CA MET A 100 9.14 -1.92 6.09
C MET A 100 10.57 -2.48 6.20
N ASP A 101 11.41 -2.25 5.19
CA ASP A 101 12.78 -2.71 5.12
C ASP A 101 13.80 -1.85 5.88
#